data_AF-D4JSB8-F1
#
_entry.id   AF-D4JSB8-F1
#
_cell.length_a   1.000
_cell.length_b   1.000
_cell.length_c   1.000
_cell.angle_alpha   90.00
_cell.angle_beta   90.00
_cell.angle_gamma   90.00
#
_symmetry.space_group_name_H-M   'P 1'
#
loop_
_entity.id
_entity.type
_entity.pdbx_description
1 polymer ?
#
loop_
_entity_poly.entity_id
_entity_poly.type
_entity_poly.pdbx_seq_one_letter_code
_entity_poly.pdbx_strand_id
1 'polypeptide(L)'
;MTLEECYRALGGSYSDVLARLVDDKMITKYLNKFTKDTSYRDIFAALENNDYETAFRAAHTLKGICLNLGLENLYKAAYKVTEALRQKTDETTPEMLDELKSSYNSSILAIQQL
;
A
#
# COMPACT_ATOMS: atom_id res chain seq x y z
N MET A 1 -8.61 18.39 1.61
CA MET A 1 -7.72 18.09 2.76
C MET A 1 -6.32 18.59 2.39
N THR A 2 -5.45 18.95 3.33
CA THR A 2 -4.04 19.28 3.00
C THR A 2 -3.17 18.03 2.85
N LEU A 3 -1.97 18.14 2.25
CA LEU A 3 -1.03 17.02 2.15
C LEU A 3 -0.56 16.56 3.54
N GLU A 4 -0.34 17.48 4.46
CA GLU A 4 0.03 17.21 5.85
C GLU A 4 -1.06 16.41 6.57
N GLU A 5 -2.32 16.81 6.43
CA GLU A 5 -3.46 16.08 7.00
C GLU A 5 -3.61 14.70 6.37
N CYS A 6 -3.40 14.59 5.06
CA CYS A 6 -3.42 13.31 4.36
C CYS A 6 -2.34 12.37 4.90
N TYR A 7 -1.09 12.83 5.00
CA TYR A 7 0.00 11.99 5.49
C TYR A 7 -0.18 11.58 6.94
N ARG A 8 -0.72 12.47 7.78
CA ARG A 8 -1.10 12.11 9.15
C ARG A 8 -2.14 10.98 9.18
N ALA A 9 -3.15 11.01 8.30
CA ALA A 9 -4.15 9.94 8.18
C ALA A 9 -3.53 8.62 7.65
N LEU A 10 -2.54 8.72 6.77
CA LEU A 10 -1.79 7.59 6.22
C LEU A 10 -0.76 7.00 7.22
N GLY A 11 -0.56 7.65 8.37
CA GLY A 11 0.47 7.31 9.36
C GLY A 11 1.88 7.71 8.96
N GLY A 12 2.03 8.48 7.88
CA GLY A 12 3.31 8.91 7.32
C GLY A 12 3.68 10.35 7.65
N SER A 13 4.85 10.76 7.17
CA SER A 13 5.41 12.11 7.35
C SER A 13 5.45 12.85 6.02
N TYR A 14 4.72 13.96 5.93
CA TYR A 14 4.74 14.83 4.75
C TYR A 14 6.14 15.36 4.45
N SER A 15 6.88 15.81 5.46
CA SER A 15 8.25 16.34 5.29
C SER A 15 9.20 15.29 4.72
N ASP A 16 9.07 14.03 5.14
CA ASP A 16 9.95 12.95 4.69
C ASP A 16 9.66 12.56 3.25
N VAL A 17 8.39 12.66 2.83
CA VAL A 17 8.00 12.43 1.44
C VAL A 17 8.39 13.62 0.56
N LEU A 18 8.22 14.85 1.04
CA LEU A 18 8.64 16.05 0.33
C LEU A 18 10.16 16.05 0.05
N ALA A 19 10.97 15.62 1.02
CA ALA A 19 12.41 15.46 0.82
C ALA A 19 12.77 14.44 -0.29
N ARG A 20 11.89 13.49 -0.59
CA ARG A 20 12.08 12.46 -1.63
C ARG A 20 11.48 12.85 -2.99
N LEU A 21 10.30 13.46 -3.01
CA LEU A 21 9.54 13.78 -4.21
C LEU A 21 9.63 15.25 -4.64
N VAL A 22 10.40 16.07 -3.91
CA VAL A 22 10.83 17.44 -4.23
C VAL A 22 9.73 18.51 -4.18
N ASP A 23 8.51 18.22 -4.62
CA ASP A 23 7.39 19.16 -4.59
C ASP A 23 6.00 18.50 -4.46
N ASP A 24 5.02 19.30 -4.04
CA ASP A 24 3.61 18.91 -3.83
C ASP A 24 2.96 18.37 -5.10
N LYS A 25 3.36 18.88 -6.28
CA LYS A 25 2.77 18.46 -7.57
C LYS A 25 3.18 17.02 -7.88
N MET A 26 4.42 16.65 -7.64
CA MET A 26 4.92 15.28 -7.78
C MET A 26 4.27 14.36 -6.77
N ILE A 27 4.18 14.77 -5.51
CA ILE A 27 3.49 14.00 -4.46
C ILE A 27 2.05 13.69 -4.89
N THR A 28 1.28 14.72 -5.23
CA THR A 28 -0.13 14.59 -5.63
C THR A 28 -0.27 13.74 -6.90
N LYS A 29 0.63 13.89 -7.87
CA LYS A 29 0.65 13.06 -9.09
C LYS A 29 0.84 11.59 -8.78
N TYR A 30 1.76 11.24 -7.88
CA TYR A 30 2.05 9.84 -7.56
C TYR A 30 0.99 9.22 -6.63
N LEU A 31 0.40 9.98 -5.70
CA LEU A 31 -0.77 9.53 -4.94
C LEU A 31 -1.96 9.22 -5.86
N ASN A 32 -2.23 10.08 -6.85
CA ASN A 32 -3.26 9.82 -7.87
C ASN A 32 -2.94 8.64 -8.80
N LYS A 33 -1.66 8.32 -9.01
CA LYS A 33 -1.28 7.10 -9.72
C LYS A 33 -1.51 5.86 -8.86
N PHE A 34 -1.23 5.94 -7.57
CA PHE A 34 -1.45 4.84 -6.63
C PHE A 34 -2.92 4.42 -6.56
N THR A 35 -3.89 5.36 -6.66
CA THR A 35 -5.32 4.99 -6.69
C THR A 35 -5.74 4.18 -7.91
N LYS A 36 -4.85 4.03 -8.91
CA LYS A 36 -5.06 3.25 -10.14
C LYS A 36 -4.19 1.98 -10.17
N ASP A 37 -3.35 1.77 -9.15
CA ASP A 37 -2.53 0.57 -9.02
C ASP A 37 -3.41 -0.67 -8.82
N THR A 38 -3.01 -1.79 -9.41
CA THR A 38 -3.77 -3.05 -9.34
C THR A 38 -3.21 -4.02 -8.31
N SER A 39 -2.01 -3.77 -7.77
CA SER A 39 -1.27 -4.71 -6.94
C SER A 39 -2.12 -5.22 -5.77
N TYR A 40 -2.87 -4.35 -5.10
CA TYR A 40 -3.80 -4.75 -4.04
C TYR A 40 -4.83 -5.79 -4.49
N ARG A 41 -5.53 -5.53 -5.60
CA ARG A 41 -6.54 -6.46 -6.14
C ARG A 41 -5.89 -7.76 -6.58
N ASP A 42 -4.73 -7.66 -7.20
CA ASP A 42 -4.02 -8.79 -7.78
C ASP A 42 -3.51 -9.76 -6.67
N ILE A 43 -3.22 -9.27 -5.44
CA ILE A 43 -2.96 -10.14 -4.26
C ILE A 43 -4.14 -11.07 -3.99
N PHE A 44 -5.34 -10.52 -3.82
CA PHE A 44 -6.53 -11.31 -3.45
C PHE A 44 -6.95 -12.25 -4.58
N ALA A 45 -6.93 -11.78 -5.83
CA ALA A 45 -7.24 -12.62 -6.97
C ALA A 45 -6.25 -13.80 -7.11
N ALA A 46 -4.96 -13.57 -6.85
CA ALA A 46 -3.96 -14.63 -6.91
C ALA A 46 -4.12 -15.64 -5.76
N LEU A 47 -4.41 -15.17 -4.53
CA LEU A 47 -4.72 -16.05 -3.39
C LEU A 47 -5.94 -16.94 -3.66
N GLU A 48 -7.03 -16.38 -4.19
CA GLU A 48 -8.24 -17.14 -4.55
C GLU A 48 -7.97 -18.24 -5.60
N ASN A 49 -6.99 -18.02 -6.48
CA ASN A 49 -6.57 -18.99 -7.50
C ASN A 49 -5.43 -19.91 -7.06
N ASN A 50 -4.98 -19.84 -5.80
CA ASN A 50 -3.79 -20.54 -5.27
C ASN A 50 -2.50 -20.23 -6.06
N ASP A 51 -2.41 -19.08 -6.72
CA ASP A 51 -1.22 -18.60 -7.43
C ASP A 51 -0.34 -17.78 -6.47
N TYR A 52 0.37 -18.48 -5.60
CA TYR A 52 1.18 -17.85 -4.55
C TYR A 52 2.39 -17.09 -5.08
N GLU A 53 2.88 -17.43 -6.27
CA GLU A 53 3.96 -16.69 -6.91
C GLU A 53 3.49 -15.30 -7.36
N THR A 54 2.33 -15.22 -8.01
CA THR A 54 1.73 -13.94 -8.38
C THR A 54 1.31 -13.15 -7.14
N ALA A 55 0.74 -13.80 -6.13
CA ALA A 55 0.36 -13.15 -4.86
C ALA A 55 1.58 -12.50 -4.19
N PHE A 56 2.71 -13.21 -4.08
CA PHE A 56 3.94 -12.68 -3.54
C PHE A 56 4.45 -11.46 -4.33
N ARG A 57 4.50 -11.55 -5.66
CA ARG A 57 4.96 -10.44 -6.52
C ARG A 57 4.07 -9.20 -6.38
N ALA A 58 2.75 -9.38 -6.32
CA ALA A 58 1.80 -8.30 -6.12
C ALA A 58 1.96 -7.65 -4.74
N ALA A 59 2.06 -8.46 -3.66
CA ALA A 59 2.30 -7.96 -2.30
C ALA A 59 3.63 -7.19 -2.21
N HIS A 60 4.69 -7.73 -2.80
CA HIS A 60 6.01 -7.09 -2.84
C HIS A 60 5.97 -5.74 -3.57
N THR A 61 5.22 -5.66 -4.67
CA THR A 61 5.05 -4.43 -5.47
C THR A 61 4.29 -3.38 -4.67
N LEU A 62 3.15 -3.75 -4.06
CA LEU A 62 2.37 -2.87 -3.20
C LEU A 62 3.22 -2.32 -2.04
N LYS A 63 3.96 -3.20 -1.36
CA LYS A 63 4.90 -2.83 -0.28
C LYS A 63 5.90 -1.77 -0.76
N GLY A 64 6.52 -1.98 -1.93
CA GLY A 64 7.49 -1.04 -2.49
C GLY A 64 6.89 0.32 -2.82
N ILE A 65 5.68 0.35 -3.40
CA ILE A 65 4.96 1.60 -3.68
C ILE A 65 4.66 2.35 -2.37
N CYS A 66 4.13 1.65 -1.36
CA CYS A 66 3.78 2.25 -0.08
C CYS A 66 5.00 2.86 0.62
N LEU A 67 6.14 2.15 0.59
CA LEU A 67 7.41 2.66 1.14
C LEU A 67 7.84 3.97 0.43
N ASN A 68 7.85 3.95 -0.90
CA ASN A 68 8.29 5.10 -1.71
C ASN A 68 7.37 6.31 -1.57
N LEU A 69 6.08 6.10 -1.33
CA LEU A 69 5.10 7.16 -1.17
C LEU A 69 4.83 7.52 0.29
N GLY A 70 5.45 6.85 1.27
CA GLY A 70 5.22 7.13 2.70
C GLY A 70 3.82 6.77 3.19
N LEU A 71 3.18 5.77 2.61
CA LEU A 71 1.88 5.23 3.05
C LEU A 71 2.08 4.26 4.22
N GLU A 72 2.58 4.77 5.36
CA GLU A 72 3.17 3.96 6.43
C GLU A 72 2.25 2.87 6.99
N ASN A 73 0.97 3.17 7.23
CA ASN A 73 0.02 2.18 7.74
C ASN A 73 -0.17 1.02 6.76
N LEU A 74 -0.38 1.34 5.48
CA LEU A 74 -0.53 0.34 4.42
C LEU A 74 0.78 -0.40 4.14
N TYR A 75 1.93 0.28 4.24
CA TYR A 75 3.25 -0.33 4.12
C TYR A 75 3.43 -1.46 5.13
N LYS A 76 3.08 -1.24 6.41
CA LYS A 76 3.18 -2.26 7.46
C LYS A 76 2.30 -3.47 7.18
N ALA A 77 1.07 -3.24 6.75
CA ALA A 77 0.15 -4.33 6.42
C ALA A 77 0.65 -5.12 5.19
N ALA A 78 1.05 -4.43 4.12
CA ALA A 78 1.61 -5.05 2.92
C ALA A 78 2.93 -5.79 3.19
N TYR A 79 3.75 -5.29 4.13
CA TYR A 79 4.96 -5.98 4.59
C TYR A 79 4.61 -7.33 5.20
N LYS A 80 3.69 -7.39 6.17
CA LYS A 80 3.27 -8.65 6.81
C LYS A 80 2.81 -9.69 5.80
N VAL A 81 1.93 -9.29 4.86
CA VAL A 81 1.44 -10.17 3.79
C VAL A 81 2.57 -10.60 2.85
N THR A 82 3.52 -9.70 2.52
CA THR A 82 4.68 -10.05 1.68
C THR A 82 5.56 -11.10 2.35
N GLU A 83 5.78 -10.99 3.67
CA GLU A 83 6.60 -11.95 4.41
C GLU A 83 5.93 -13.32 4.51
N ALA A 84 4.61 -13.35 4.77
CA ALA A 84 3.82 -14.58 4.79
C ALA A 84 3.82 -15.31 3.44
N LEU A 85 3.93 -14.58 2.32
CA LEU A 85 4.00 -15.14 0.97
C LEU A 85 5.44 -15.39 0.48
N ARG A 86 6.47 -15.10 1.28
CA ARG A 86 7.87 -15.05 0.81
C ARG A 86 8.39 -16.37 0.27
N GLN A 87 7.92 -17.49 0.80
CA GLN A 87 8.29 -18.83 0.34
C GLN A 87 7.44 -19.33 -0.84
N LYS A 88 6.56 -18.47 -1.40
CA LYS A 88 5.54 -18.83 -2.40
C LYS A 88 4.60 -19.94 -1.91
N THR A 89 4.26 -19.87 -0.63
CA THR A 89 3.24 -20.65 0.06
C THR A 89 2.29 -19.67 0.72
N ASP A 90 1.06 -20.09 1.03
CA ASP A 90 0.12 -19.26 1.77
C ASP A 90 0.28 -19.47 3.28
N GLU A 91 1.07 -18.61 3.91
CA GLU A 91 1.12 -18.47 5.37
C GLU A 91 0.33 -17.24 5.86
N THR A 92 -0.53 -16.67 5.00
CA THR A 92 -1.36 -15.52 5.40
C THR A 92 -2.45 -15.97 6.37
N THR A 93 -2.81 -15.08 7.29
CA THR A 93 -3.96 -15.30 8.18
C THR A 93 -5.10 -14.36 7.81
N PRO A 94 -6.36 -14.71 8.14
CA PRO A 94 -7.50 -13.81 7.94
C PRO A 94 -7.24 -12.40 8.51
N GLU A 95 -6.60 -12.31 9.68
CA GLU A 95 -6.29 -11.04 10.33
C GLU A 95 -5.30 -10.19 9.52
N MET A 96 -4.28 -10.80 8.91
CA MET A 96 -3.34 -10.08 8.04
C MET A 96 -4.04 -9.51 6.81
N LEU A 97 -4.95 -10.30 6.22
CA LEU A 97 -5.69 -9.91 5.03
C LEU A 97 -6.73 -8.82 5.33
N ASP A 98 -7.38 -8.88 6.48
CA ASP A 98 -8.33 -7.86 6.95
C ASP A 98 -7.61 -6.56 7.31
N GLU A 99 -6.42 -6.63 7.93
CA GLU A 99 -5.57 -5.46 8.18
C GLU A 99 -5.14 -4.79 6.86
N LEU A 100 -4.75 -5.59 5.85
CA LEU A 100 -4.40 -5.09 4.52
C LEU A 100 -5.60 -4.40 3.84
N LYS A 101 -6.78 -5.04 3.86
CA LYS A 101 -8.04 -4.46 3.34
C LYS A 101 -8.38 -3.14 4.00
N SER A 102 -8.39 -3.11 5.33
CA SER A 102 -8.76 -1.93 6.11
C SER A 102 -7.80 -0.76 5.87
N SER A 103 -6.49 -1.05 5.89
CA SER A 103 -5.45 -0.05 5.64
C SER A 103 -5.51 0.48 4.20
N TYR A 104 -5.71 -0.39 3.21
CA TYR A 104 -5.83 0.02 1.80
C TYR A 104 -7.03 0.94 1.58
N ASN A 105 -8.21 0.54 2.08
CA ASN A 105 -9.42 1.33 1.96
C ASN A 105 -9.27 2.71 2.63
N SER A 106 -8.69 2.74 3.83
CA SER A 106 -8.42 3.99 4.55
C SER A 106 -7.43 4.88 3.80
N SER A 107 -6.39 4.31 3.18
CA SER A 107 -5.44 5.06 2.35
C SER A 107 -6.10 5.64 1.10
N ILE A 108 -6.93 4.86 0.40
CA ILE A 108 -7.67 5.36 -0.78
C ILE A 108 -8.61 6.50 -0.40
N LEU A 109 -9.37 6.35 0.70
CA LEU A 109 -10.28 7.39 1.18
C LEU A 109 -9.55 8.67 1.53
N ALA A 110 -8.42 8.58 2.24
CA ALA A 110 -7.60 9.76 2.53
C ALA A 110 -7.11 10.42 1.23
N ILE A 111 -6.54 9.65 0.31
CA ILE A 111 -6.02 10.21 -0.94
C ILE A 111 -7.11 10.87 -1.79
N GLN A 112 -8.34 10.34 -1.79
CA GLN A 112 -9.48 10.92 -2.52
C GLN A 112 -10.02 12.22 -1.90
N GLN A 113 -9.68 12.51 -0.64
CA GLN A 113 -10.11 13.73 0.06
C GLN A 113 -9.10 14.89 -0.08
N LEU A 114 -7.93 14.65 -0.72
CA LEU A 114 -6.97 15.67 -1.11
C LEU A 114 -7.58 16.60 -2.17
#